data_AF-A0A9E9M105-F1
#
_entry.id   AF-A0A9E9M105-F1
#
_cell.length_a   1.000
_cell.length_b   1.000
_cell.length_c   1.000
_cell.angle_alpha   90.00
_cell.angle_beta   90.00
_cell.angle_gamma   90.00
#
_symmetry.space_group_name_H-M   'P 1'
#
loop_
_entity.id
_entity.type
_entity.pdbx_description
1 polymer ?
#
loop_
_entity_poly.entity_id
_entity_poly.type
_entity_poly.pdbx_seq_one_letter_code
_entity_poly.pdbx_strand_id
1 'polypeptide(L)'
;MAKKRASAQKSHEGLLRVRGFHILFRLWQVFFAAFLFSCLAPVYAEVSAYGVMIDAPDNIQQILEENLSLVRWRGNDKVDRAQLRRLYRQTPDEIKKLLETEGYFSPVIDTKMEPAGESFQIHIAVDPGEPVRVSEVNIIFDGAIILQEASQKPQMSDLKKRWVLHEGMRFRQADWEAAKAALLRQVMRVRYPRARITDSQAVVDPEARTAVLRVEIDSGTPVRFGEIKIIGLSRYSEDIIMRERPVKPGAVYREKALVNWQTHLQDTGYFRFVEVTADVDSGLDEVPVTVSVVENKKRHAAIGVGYSTDTGNRFSLSYDDLKFFGQEWNLKSGVVLETRKQTGHAEIYFPKTEGGFTNSIGGKYERSDIQGEDTRLISLFGKTSWGTPRLEQFVMLEYLNENTRVNGSDDKESEALPLTYGVIKRELNNRLNPTRGYAVQAQIGAAVEPVLTDRSFLRPYLKAAYIHPVGEKGSLLLRTEMGAVLSSSREGIPSTVMFRTGGDQSVRGYAFESLGVKEGRATVGGRYLAVGSVEYQYYFYGNWGAAVFVDAGNAADNLNDLDPAFGYGIGARWRSPAGPLGIDVAYGEETQEFRVHFSFGFTF
;
A
#
# COMPACT_ATOMS: atom_id res chain seq x y z
N MET A 1 30.69 -28.49 32.43
CA MET A 1 31.16 -29.42 33.49
C MET A 1 29.97 -30.20 34.03
N ALA A 2 30.17 -31.45 34.49
CA ALA A 2 29.28 -32.19 35.42
C ALA A 2 27.81 -32.46 35.02
N LYS A 3 27.16 -33.57 35.42
CA LYS A 3 27.63 -34.94 35.71
C LYS A 3 26.41 -35.89 35.66
N LYS A 4 26.51 -37.07 35.04
CA LYS A 4 25.56 -38.18 35.31
C LYS A 4 25.81 -38.75 36.72
N ARG A 5 24.75 -39.19 37.41
CA ARG A 5 24.78 -40.32 38.34
C ARG A 5 23.37 -40.90 38.54
N ALA A 6 23.29 -42.14 39.00
CA ALA A 6 22.05 -42.90 39.14
C ALA A 6 22.12 -43.88 40.33
N SER A 7 20.95 -44.23 40.86
CA SER A 7 20.63 -45.31 41.81
C SER A 7 19.11 -45.56 41.70
N ALA A 8 18.58 -46.77 41.51
CA ALA A 8 18.56 -47.91 42.46
C ALA A 8 17.74 -47.58 43.73
N GLN A 9 16.90 -48.46 44.32
CA GLN A 9 16.47 -49.84 44.01
C GLN A 9 15.44 -50.25 45.10
N LYS A 10 14.49 -51.19 44.81
CA LYS A 10 13.70 -52.08 45.72
C LYS A 10 12.31 -52.40 45.11
N SER A 11 11.51 -53.39 45.53
CA SER A 11 11.72 -54.84 45.77
C SER A 11 10.47 -55.43 46.49
N HIS A 12 10.04 -56.63 46.06
CA HIS A 12 9.09 -57.62 46.65
C HIS A 12 8.11 -58.06 45.53
N GLU A 13 8.02 -59.34 45.12
CA GLU A 13 7.77 -60.62 45.84
C GLU A 13 6.28 -60.87 46.14
N GLY A 14 5.81 -62.07 45.78
CA GLY A 14 4.41 -62.48 45.88
C GLY A 14 4.10 -63.73 45.03
N LEU A 15 4.59 -64.90 45.43
CA LEU A 15 4.32 -66.18 44.77
C LEU A 15 2.93 -66.73 45.12
N LEU A 16 2.34 -67.55 44.24
CA LEU A 16 1.73 -68.84 44.62
C LEU A 16 1.59 -69.81 43.41
N ARG A 17 1.59 -71.12 43.69
CA ARG A 17 1.60 -72.26 42.72
C ARG A 17 0.54 -73.33 43.08
N VAL A 18 -0.22 -73.84 42.10
CA VAL A 18 -0.69 -75.25 41.91
C VAL A 18 -1.02 -75.41 40.40
N ARG A 19 -0.72 -76.46 39.60
CA ARG A 19 0.11 -77.70 39.65
C ARG A 19 -0.61 -79.07 39.56
N GLY A 20 -1.11 -79.43 38.37
CA GLY A 20 -1.47 -80.83 37.98
C GLY A 20 -2.96 -81.04 37.69
N PHE A 21 -3.41 -82.07 36.94
CA PHE A 21 -2.73 -83.17 36.21
C PHE A 21 -3.72 -83.63 35.10
N HIS A 22 -3.39 -83.57 33.80
CA HIS A 22 -2.87 -84.67 32.94
C HIS A 22 -3.85 -85.83 32.59
N ILE A 23 -3.52 -86.54 31.49
CA ILE A 23 -4.34 -87.53 30.75
C ILE A 23 -5.32 -86.85 29.77
N LEU A 24 -5.57 -87.32 28.54
CA LEU A 24 -5.06 -88.49 27.79
C LEU A 24 -4.18 -88.08 26.57
N PHE A 25 -4.01 -89.01 25.63
CA PHE A 25 -3.15 -89.03 24.43
C PHE A 25 -4.00 -89.05 23.13
N ARG A 26 -3.36 -88.77 21.97
CA ARG A 26 -3.57 -89.33 20.59
C ARG A 26 -4.95 -89.97 20.22
N LEU A 27 -5.53 -89.79 19.03
CA LEU A 27 -4.90 -89.71 17.69
C LEU A 27 -5.95 -89.37 16.59
N TRP A 28 -5.76 -88.31 15.80
CA TRP A 28 -5.91 -88.29 14.31
C TRP A 28 -5.60 -86.89 13.75
N GLN A 29 -4.76 -86.84 12.72
CA GLN A 29 -4.75 -85.73 11.76
C GLN A 29 -5.74 -86.05 10.63
N VAL A 30 -6.03 -85.08 9.77
CA VAL A 30 -6.86 -85.24 8.57
C VAL A 30 -8.34 -85.55 8.86
N PHE A 31 -9.04 -84.55 9.39
CA PHE A 31 -10.23 -84.07 8.69
C PHE A 31 -10.34 -82.54 8.76
N PHE A 32 -10.45 -81.95 7.56
CA PHE A 32 -10.92 -80.61 7.18
C PHE A 32 -11.09 -79.54 8.28
N ALA A 33 -10.37 -78.41 8.24
CA ALA A 33 -10.48 -77.36 7.21
C ALA A 33 -11.89 -76.72 7.05
N ALA A 34 -12.80 -76.91 8.01
CA ALA A 34 -14.18 -76.39 7.95
C ALA A 34 -14.62 -75.52 9.14
N PHE A 35 -13.75 -75.27 10.14
CA PHE A 35 -14.14 -74.59 11.40
C PHE A 35 -13.13 -73.53 11.89
N LEU A 36 -12.51 -72.81 10.96
CA LEU A 36 -11.52 -71.76 11.25
C LEU A 36 -11.70 -70.51 10.35
N PHE A 37 -12.96 -70.12 10.11
CA PHE A 37 -13.30 -68.89 9.36
C PHE A 37 -14.68 -68.31 9.72
N SER A 38 -15.02 -68.26 11.01
CA SER A 38 -16.32 -67.75 11.52
C SER A 38 -16.17 -66.60 12.53
N CYS A 39 -15.18 -65.74 12.33
CA CYS A 39 -15.09 -64.42 12.97
C CYS A 39 -14.18 -63.53 12.10
N LEU A 40 -14.44 -62.22 12.09
CA LEU A 40 -13.75 -61.25 11.20
C LEU A 40 -13.86 -61.59 9.70
N ALA A 41 -15.09 -61.62 9.18
CA ALA A 41 -15.26 -61.09 7.83
C ALA A 41 -14.97 -59.59 7.89
N PRO A 42 -13.96 -59.05 7.19
CA PRO A 42 -13.88 -57.62 6.98
C PRO A 42 -15.11 -57.24 6.14
N VAL A 43 -16.02 -56.45 6.73
CA VAL A 43 -16.97 -55.69 5.93
C VAL A 43 -16.15 -54.62 5.22
N TYR A 44 -15.62 -54.98 4.06
CA TYR A 44 -15.15 -54.02 3.08
C TYR A 44 -16.37 -53.19 2.70
N ALA A 45 -16.52 -52.04 3.35
CA ALA A 45 -17.43 -51.01 2.88
C ALA A 45 -16.96 -50.61 1.49
N GLU A 46 -17.68 -51.04 0.46
CA GLU A 46 -17.41 -50.66 -0.93
C GLU A 46 -17.35 -49.15 -0.99
N VAL A 47 -16.14 -48.62 -1.22
CA VAL A 47 -15.87 -47.18 -1.31
C VAL A 47 -16.71 -46.67 -2.47
N SER A 48 -17.87 -46.13 -2.12
CA SER A 48 -18.89 -45.78 -3.08
C SER A 48 -18.51 -44.43 -3.64
N ALA A 49 -17.56 -44.44 -4.57
CA ALA A 49 -17.29 -43.32 -5.44
C ALA A 49 -18.63 -42.85 -6.01
N TYR A 50 -18.84 -41.54 -6.04
CA TYR A 50 -20.07 -40.95 -6.54
C TYR A 50 -19.79 -39.68 -7.33
N GLY A 51 -20.50 -39.52 -8.42
CA GLY A 51 -20.54 -38.27 -9.17
C GLY A 51 -21.58 -37.33 -8.60
N VAL A 52 -21.33 -36.03 -8.72
CA VAL A 52 -22.31 -34.98 -8.46
C VAL A 52 -22.30 -34.05 -9.66
N MET A 53 -23.47 -33.83 -10.25
CA MET A 53 -23.74 -32.89 -11.32
C MET A 53 -24.78 -31.88 -10.82
N ILE A 54 -24.43 -30.60 -10.88
CA ILE A 54 -25.30 -29.49 -10.50
C ILE A 54 -25.72 -28.77 -11.78
N ASP A 55 -27.02 -28.53 -11.92
CA ASP A 55 -27.65 -27.77 -12.99
C ASP A 55 -28.35 -26.57 -12.35
N ALA A 56 -27.71 -25.40 -12.44
CA ALA A 56 -28.12 -24.16 -11.79
C ALA A 56 -27.46 -22.96 -12.51
N PRO A 57 -27.97 -21.73 -12.37
CA PRO A 57 -27.28 -20.53 -12.88
C PRO A 57 -25.87 -20.40 -12.30
N ASP A 58 -24.90 -19.96 -13.11
CA ASP A 58 -23.45 -19.94 -12.80
C ASP A 58 -23.13 -19.49 -11.36
N ASN A 59 -23.74 -18.38 -10.92
CA ASN A 59 -23.49 -17.77 -9.62
C ASN A 59 -24.06 -18.58 -8.43
N ILE A 60 -24.98 -19.51 -8.69
CA ILE A 60 -25.52 -20.47 -7.73
C ILE A 60 -24.72 -21.76 -7.80
N GLN A 61 -24.41 -22.26 -9.00
CA GLN A 61 -23.61 -23.47 -9.19
C GLN A 61 -22.26 -23.35 -8.45
N GLN A 62 -21.54 -22.24 -8.60
CA GLN A 62 -20.27 -22.03 -7.88
C GLN A 62 -20.44 -22.13 -6.36
N ILE A 63 -21.45 -21.46 -5.79
CA ILE A 63 -21.69 -21.46 -4.33
C ILE A 63 -22.02 -22.87 -3.84
N LEU A 64 -22.80 -23.64 -4.60
CA LEU A 64 -23.14 -25.02 -4.26
C LEU A 64 -21.94 -25.97 -4.42
N GLU A 65 -21.10 -25.81 -5.43
CA GLU A 65 -19.86 -26.57 -5.60
C GLU A 65 -18.83 -26.31 -4.49
N GLU A 66 -18.70 -25.06 -4.04
CA GLU A 66 -17.79 -24.68 -2.96
C GLU A 66 -18.28 -25.12 -1.57
N ASN A 67 -19.59 -25.09 -1.30
CA ASN A 67 -20.13 -25.16 0.07
C ASN A 67 -20.95 -26.42 0.40
N LEU A 68 -21.51 -27.16 -0.56
CA LEU A 68 -22.29 -28.36 -0.25
C LEU A 68 -21.41 -29.47 0.35
N SER A 69 -21.85 -30.03 1.47
CA SER A 69 -21.22 -31.21 2.09
C SER A 69 -21.14 -32.36 1.09
N LEU A 70 -22.17 -32.56 0.26
CA LEU A 70 -22.18 -33.62 -0.74
C LEU A 70 -21.05 -33.46 -1.79
N VAL A 71 -20.69 -32.23 -2.19
CA VAL A 71 -19.57 -31.99 -3.10
C VAL A 71 -18.23 -32.08 -2.37
N ARG A 72 -18.14 -31.50 -1.16
CA ARG A 72 -16.94 -31.50 -0.32
C ARG A 72 -16.46 -32.90 0.10
N TRP A 73 -17.36 -33.85 0.29
CA TRP A 73 -17.04 -35.25 0.65
C TRP A 73 -16.83 -36.17 -0.57
N ARG A 74 -16.93 -35.65 -1.80
CA ARG A 74 -16.74 -36.41 -3.05
C ARG A 74 -15.32 -36.99 -3.14
N GLY A 75 -15.21 -38.29 -3.38
CA GLY A 75 -13.91 -39.00 -3.48
C GLY A 75 -13.22 -39.26 -2.14
N ASN A 76 -13.88 -39.04 -1.00
CA ASN A 76 -13.33 -39.36 0.32
C ASN A 76 -13.50 -40.85 0.66
N ASP A 77 -12.42 -41.51 1.08
CA ASP A 77 -12.33 -42.95 1.35
C ASP A 77 -13.21 -43.45 2.50
N LYS A 78 -13.73 -42.54 3.34
CA LYS A 78 -14.51 -42.85 4.55
C LYS A 78 -16.03 -42.67 4.37
N VAL A 79 -16.49 -42.39 3.15
CA VAL A 79 -17.93 -42.24 2.85
C VAL A 79 -18.52 -43.59 2.45
N ASP A 80 -19.11 -44.29 3.41
CA ASP A 80 -19.90 -45.51 3.15
C ASP A 80 -21.28 -45.19 2.56
N ARG A 81 -22.00 -46.24 2.11
CA ARG A 81 -23.34 -46.13 1.51
C ARG A 81 -24.42 -45.55 2.46
N ALA A 82 -24.28 -45.71 3.77
CA ALA A 82 -25.21 -45.13 4.74
C ALA A 82 -24.94 -43.63 4.95
N GLN A 83 -23.66 -43.24 4.98
CA GLN A 83 -23.23 -41.85 5.05
C GLN A 83 -23.55 -41.09 3.76
N LEU A 84 -23.37 -41.70 2.57
CA LEU A 84 -23.80 -41.12 1.29
C LEU A 84 -25.32 -40.89 1.26
N ARG A 85 -26.11 -41.89 1.68
CA ARG A 85 -27.58 -41.76 1.83
C ARG A 85 -27.99 -40.77 2.92
N ARG A 86 -27.10 -40.40 3.85
CA ARG A 86 -27.33 -39.32 4.81
C ARG A 86 -27.08 -37.96 4.15
N LEU A 87 -25.90 -37.77 3.55
CA LEU A 87 -25.54 -36.54 2.83
C LEU A 87 -26.61 -36.17 1.79
N TYR A 88 -26.99 -37.13 0.94
CA TYR A 88 -28.05 -36.93 -0.07
C TYR A 88 -29.39 -36.45 0.54
N ARG A 89 -29.87 -37.10 1.60
CA ARG A 89 -31.12 -36.71 2.28
C ARG A 89 -31.04 -35.33 2.97
N GLN A 90 -29.83 -34.87 3.32
CA GLN A 90 -29.63 -33.53 3.87
C GLN A 90 -29.36 -32.47 2.78
N THR A 91 -29.14 -32.88 1.52
CA THR A 91 -28.73 -31.98 0.43
C THR A 91 -29.80 -30.93 0.09
N PRO A 92 -31.11 -31.23 -0.02
CA PRO A 92 -32.13 -30.21 -0.28
C PRO A 92 -32.21 -29.12 0.81
N ASP A 93 -32.10 -29.51 2.10
CA ASP A 93 -32.06 -28.56 3.22
C ASP A 93 -30.78 -27.70 3.24
N GLU A 94 -29.65 -28.28 2.81
CA GLU A 94 -28.36 -27.60 2.71
C GLU A 94 -28.37 -26.58 1.57
N ILE A 95 -28.87 -26.97 0.38
CA ILE A 95 -29.10 -26.08 -0.77
C ILE A 95 -30.04 -24.95 -0.36
N LYS A 96 -31.20 -25.24 0.25
CA LYS A 96 -32.17 -24.19 0.63
C LYS A 96 -31.54 -23.16 1.57
N LYS A 97 -30.79 -23.60 2.59
CA LYS A 97 -30.12 -22.69 3.54
C LYS A 97 -29.04 -21.84 2.89
N LEU A 98 -28.24 -22.40 1.97
CA LEU A 98 -27.27 -21.61 1.20
C LEU A 98 -27.97 -20.54 0.35
N LEU A 99 -29.06 -20.91 -0.33
CA LEU A 99 -29.87 -20.01 -1.15
C LEU A 99 -30.54 -18.90 -0.32
N GLU A 100 -31.06 -19.21 0.87
CA GLU A 100 -31.59 -18.22 1.82
C GLU A 100 -30.54 -17.13 2.18
N THR A 101 -29.26 -17.48 2.33
CA THR A 101 -28.21 -16.47 2.60
C THR A 101 -27.96 -15.50 1.44
N GLU A 102 -28.19 -15.94 0.19
CA GLU A 102 -28.06 -15.13 -1.03
C GLU A 102 -29.37 -14.46 -1.47
N GLY A 103 -30.45 -14.62 -0.71
CA GLY A 103 -31.73 -13.94 -0.93
C GLY A 103 -32.84 -14.79 -1.55
N TYR A 104 -32.63 -16.09 -1.75
CA TYR A 104 -33.53 -16.98 -2.48
C TYR A 104 -34.25 -17.93 -1.52
N PHE A 105 -35.43 -17.50 -1.04
CA PHE A 105 -36.17 -18.18 0.05
C PHE A 105 -37.19 -19.23 -0.43
N SER A 106 -37.57 -19.17 -1.71
CA SER A 106 -38.57 -20.04 -2.34
C SER A 106 -38.01 -20.82 -3.57
N PRO A 107 -36.83 -21.47 -3.48
CA PRO A 107 -36.21 -22.16 -4.61
C PRO A 107 -36.90 -23.50 -4.92
N VAL A 108 -36.86 -23.92 -6.19
CA VAL A 108 -37.28 -25.25 -6.64
C VAL A 108 -36.04 -26.13 -6.78
N ILE A 109 -36.00 -27.22 -6.02
CA ILE A 109 -34.84 -28.11 -5.91
C ILE A 109 -35.29 -29.54 -6.26
N ASP A 110 -34.82 -30.05 -7.40
CA ASP A 110 -34.98 -31.46 -7.79
C ASP A 110 -33.66 -32.20 -7.54
N THR A 111 -33.72 -33.37 -6.91
CA THR A 111 -32.55 -34.20 -6.63
C THR A 111 -32.83 -35.65 -6.99
N LYS A 112 -31.93 -36.25 -7.76
CA LYS A 112 -32.01 -37.62 -8.26
C LYS A 112 -30.69 -38.33 -8.00
N MET A 113 -30.75 -39.53 -7.43
CA MET A 113 -29.61 -40.43 -7.22
C MET A 113 -29.84 -41.70 -8.04
N GLU A 114 -29.03 -41.89 -9.07
CA GLU A 114 -29.12 -43.01 -10.00
C GLU A 114 -27.90 -43.94 -9.87
N PRO A 115 -28.07 -45.27 -10.02
CA PRO A 115 -26.95 -46.21 -9.97
C PRO A 115 -26.13 -46.15 -11.25
N ALA A 116 -24.81 -45.99 -11.12
CA ALA A 116 -23.86 -45.88 -12.22
C ALA A 116 -22.83 -47.02 -12.14
N GLY A 117 -23.28 -48.25 -12.39
CA GLY A 117 -22.48 -49.46 -12.14
C GLY A 117 -22.33 -49.69 -10.62
N GLU A 118 -21.11 -49.75 -10.13
CA GLU A 118 -20.79 -49.85 -8.69
C GLU A 118 -20.84 -48.48 -7.96
N SER A 119 -20.97 -47.39 -8.73
CA SER A 119 -21.01 -45.99 -8.30
C SER A 119 -22.45 -45.46 -8.21
N PHE A 120 -22.63 -44.26 -7.63
CA PHE A 120 -23.87 -43.48 -7.74
C PHE A 120 -23.61 -42.16 -8.47
N GLN A 121 -24.51 -41.79 -9.37
CA GLN A 121 -24.52 -40.48 -10.00
C GLN A 121 -25.64 -39.65 -9.37
N ILE A 122 -25.31 -38.46 -8.85
CA ILE A 122 -26.27 -37.56 -8.22
C ILE A 122 -26.47 -36.33 -9.09
N HIS A 123 -27.70 -36.13 -9.57
CA HIS A 123 -28.12 -34.94 -10.28
C HIS A 123 -28.89 -34.02 -9.34
N ILE A 124 -28.54 -32.73 -9.37
CA ILE A 124 -29.13 -31.67 -8.56
C ILE A 124 -29.52 -30.54 -9.52
N ALA A 125 -30.82 -30.35 -9.76
CA ALA A 125 -31.32 -29.22 -10.54
C ALA A 125 -31.91 -28.17 -9.58
N VAL A 126 -31.50 -26.91 -9.75
CA VAL A 126 -31.87 -25.80 -8.85
C VAL A 126 -32.31 -24.59 -9.67
N ASP A 127 -33.61 -24.32 -9.65
CA ASP A 127 -34.12 -22.99 -9.95
C ASP A 127 -34.15 -22.18 -8.63
N PRO A 128 -33.30 -21.15 -8.47
CA PRO A 128 -33.30 -20.33 -7.27
C PRO A 128 -34.56 -19.44 -7.16
N GLY A 129 -35.31 -19.26 -8.25
CA GLY A 129 -36.47 -18.38 -8.33
C GLY A 129 -36.11 -16.89 -8.28
N GLU A 130 -37.11 -16.05 -8.04
CA GLU A 130 -36.87 -14.61 -7.81
C GLU A 130 -36.31 -14.34 -6.40
N PRO A 131 -35.30 -13.46 -6.27
CA PRO A 131 -34.73 -13.12 -4.98
C PRO A 131 -35.61 -12.13 -4.21
N VAL A 132 -35.62 -12.28 -2.89
CA VAL A 132 -36.14 -11.30 -1.93
C VAL A 132 -35.39 -9.97 -2.07
N ARG A 133 -36.13 -8.87 -2.05
CA ARG A 133 -35.59 -7.50 -2.13
C ARG A 133 -35.86 -6.70 -0.87
N VAL A 134 -34.93 -5.83 -0.50
CA VAL A 134 -35.10 -4.89 0.60
C VAL A 134 -36.24 -3.92 0.26
N SER A 135 -37.29 -3.89 1.08
CA SER A 135 -38.46 -3.02 0.89
C SER A 135 -38.44 -1.78 1.76
N GLU A 136 -37.77 -1.83 2.92
CA GLU A 136 -37.72 -0.75 3.90
C GLU A 136 -36.47 -0.89 4.79
N VAL A 137 -35.84 0.23 5.17
CA VAL A 137 -34.64 0.24 6.03
C VAL A 137 -34.78 1.18 7.23
N ASN A 138 -35.15 0.62 8.38
CA ASN A 138 -35.29 1.32 9.65
C ASN A 138 -33.98 1.36 10.45
N ILE A 139 -33.21 2.43 10.26
CA ILE A 139 -32.04 2.75 11.09
C ILE A 139 -32.48 3.64 12.26
N ILE A 140 -32.34 3.14 13.48
CA ILE A 140 -32.63 3.85 14.74
C ILE A 140 -31.30 4.17 15.44
N PHE A 141 -31.25 5.33 16.11
CA PHE A 141 -30.09 5.78 16.86
C PHE A 141 -30.52 6.20 18.26
N ASP A 142 -29.74 5.81 19.25
CA ASP A 142 -29.98 6.01 20.67
C ASP A 142 -28.70 6.47 21.39
N GLY A 143 -28.82 6.81 22.67
CA GLY A 143 -27.71 7.40 23.43
C GLY A 143 -27.46 8.86 23.05
N ALA A 144 -26.27 9.38 23.40
CA ALA A 144 -25.99 10.82 23.32
C ALA A 144 -25.85 11.39 21.89
N ILE A 145 -26.01 10.60 20.82
CA ILE A 145 -26.09 11.10 19.44
C ILE A 145 -27.42 11.78 19.12
N ILE A 146 -28.52 11.41 19.78
CA ILE A 146 -29.85 12.03 19.55
C ILE A 146 -29.93 13.46 20.09
N LEU A 147 -29.14 13.75 21.13
CA LEU A 147 -29.03 15.07 21.76
C LEU A 147 -27.93 15.95 21.13
N GLN A 148 -27.26 15.46 20.08
CA GLN A 148 -26.14 16.14 19.47
C GLN A 148 -26.61 17.25 18.52
N GLU A 149 -26.07 18.47 18.67
CA GLU A 149 -26.28 19.57 17.72
C GLU A 149 -25.98 19.16 16.27
N ALA A 150 -26.77 19.68 15.33
CA ALA A 150 -26.55 19.51 13.89
C ALA A 150 -25.19 20.08 13.39
N SER A 151 -24.53 20.97 14.16
CA SER A 151 -23.19 21.48 13.83
C SER A 151 -22.09 20.41 13.95
N GLN A 152 -22.36 19.33 14.70
CA GLN A 152 -21.36 18.37 15.18
C GLN A 152 -21.38 17.09 14.33
N LYS A 153 -20.36 16.24 14.49
CA LYS A 153 -20.18 15.00 13.72
C LYS A 153 -19.82 13.82 14.63
N PRO A 154 -20.29 12.59 14.31
CA PRO A 154 -21.06 12.22 13.11
C PRO A 154 -22.53 12.72 13.15
N GLN A 155 -23.13 13.02 11.99
CA GLN A 155 -24.56 13.33 11.89
C GLN A 155 -25.36 12.06 11.58
N MET A 156 -26.51 11.86 12.23
CA MET A 156 -27.42 10.74 11.93
C MET A 156 -27.89 10.73 10.46
N SER A 157 -28.12 11.91 9.87
CA SER A 157 -28.47 12.09 8.45
C SER A 157 -27.36 11.62 7.49
N ASP A 158 -26.10 12.01 7.74
CA ASP A 158 -24.93 11.55 6.98
C ASP A 158 -24.73 10.04 7.12
N LEU A 159 -24.98 9.48 8.31
CA LEU A 159 -24.88 8.04 8.57
C LEU A 159 -25.94 7.25 7.80
N LYS A 160 -27.22 7.67 7.82
CA LYS A 160 -28.29 7.03 7.02
C LYS A 160 -28.02 7.10 5.52
N LYS A 161 -27.55 8.24 5.02
CA LYS A 161 -27.15 8.41 3.59
C LYS A 161 -25.98 7.54 3.16
N ARG A 162 -25.20 6.99 4.08
CA ARG A 162 -24.05 6.11 3.84
C ARG A 162 -24.29 4.65 4.24
N TRP A 163 -25.54 4.31 4.56
CA TRP A 163 -25.98 2.93 4.59
C TRP A 163 -25.83 2.33 3.19
N VAL A 164 -25.35 1.10 3.07
CA VAL A 164 -24.93 0.51 1.78
C VAL A 164 -25.92 -0.50 1.19
N LEU A 165 -26.95 -0.88 1.94
CA LEU A 165 -27.96 -1.87 1.55
C LEU A 165 -29.32 -1.18 1.41
N HIS A 166 -29.51 -0.50 0.29
CA HIS A 166 -30.68 0.33 -0.01
C HIS A 166 -31.93 -0.50 -0.41
N GLU A 167 -33.08 0.16 -0.40
CA GLU A 167 -34.34 -0.37 -0.93
C GLU A 167 -34.21 -0.77 -2.42
N GLY A 168 -34.92 -1.81 -2.82
CA GLY A 168 -34.87 -2.43 -4.15
C GLY A 168 -33.69 -3.39 -4.40
N MET A 169 -32.63 -3.34 -3.59
CA MET A 169 -31.49 -4.27 -3.66
C MET A 169 -31.90 -5.69 -3.26
N ARG A 170 -31.21 -6.71 -3.78
CA ARG A 170 -31.35 -8.11 -3.30
C ARG A 170 -30.95 -8.16 -1.83
N PHE A 171 -31.78 -8.75 -0.98
CA PHE A 171 -31.38 -9.04 0.40
C PHE A 171 -30.36 -10.17 0.40
N ARG A 172 -29.24 -9.99 1.12
CA ARG A 172 -28.25 -11.03 1.39
C ARG A 172 -27.74 -10.91 2.82
N GLN A 173 -27.50 -12.05 3.46
CA GLN A 173 -27.00 -12.05 4.84
C GLN A 173 -25.60 -11.42 4.94
N ALA A 174 -24.73 -11.67 3.96
CA ALA A 174 -23.40 -11.06 3.88
C ALA A 174 -23.46 -9.53 3.76
N ASP A 175 -24.34 -8.99 2.90
CA ASP A 175 -24.50 -7.54 2.73
C ASP A 175 -25.11 -6.89 3.98
N TRP A 176 -26.03 -7.57 4.68
CA TRP A 176 -26.62 -7.11 5.94
C TRP A 176 -25.58 -6.97 7.06
N GLU A 177 -24.76 -8.00 7.29
CA GLU A 177 -23.69 -7.94 8.29
C GLU A 177 -22.61 -6.92 7.91
N ALA A 178 -22.25 -6.82 6.62
CA ALA A 178 -21.32 -5.81 6.13
C ALA A 178 -21.86 -4.38 6.34
N ALA A 179 -23.15 -4.13 6.06
CA ALA A 179 -23.78 -2.83 6.24
C ALA A 179 -23.85 -2.42 7.72
N LYS A 180 -24.23 -3.34 8.61
CA LYS A 180 -24.22 -3.13 10.07
C LYS A 180 -22.82 -2.81 10.59
N ALA A 181 -21.82 -3.61 10.22
CA ALA A 181 -20.43 -3.40 10.64
C ALA A 181 -19.87 -2.07 10.08
N ALA A 182 -20.25 -1.68 8.86
CA ALA A 182 -19.86 -0.41 8.26
C ALA A 182 -20.52 0.81 8.93
N LEU A 183 -21.81 0.71 9.29
CA LEU A 183 -22.53 1.76 10.01
C LEU A 183 -21.96 1.95 11.42
N LEU A 184 -21.84 0.87 12.19
CA LEU A 184 -21.29 0.88 13.54
C LEU A 184 -19.88 1.50 13.57
N ARG A 185 -18.99 1.05 12.67
CA ARG A 185 -17.63 1.59 12.52
C ARG A 185 -17.61 3.07 12.16
N GLN A 186 -18.62 3.60 11.45
CA GLN A 186 -18.72 5.05 11.19
C GLN A 186 -19.10 5.86 12.43
N VAL A 187 -19.89 5.29 13.35
CA VAL A 187 -20.21 5.92 14.64
C VAL A 187 -18.99 5.89 15.57
N MET A 188 -18.37 4.72 15.74
CA MET A 188 -17.20 4.53 16.64
C MET A 188 -16.02 5.46 16.31
N ARG A 189 -15.83 5.78 15.03
CA ARG A 189 -14.66 6.53 14.53
C ARG A 189 -14.53 7.97 15.00
N VAL A 190 -15.62 8.61 15.41
CA VAL A 190 -15.64 10.02 15.83
C VAL A 190 -16.61 10.17 17.00
N ARG A 191 -16.15 10.76 18.09
CA ARG A 191 -16.90 11.06 19.32
C ARG A 191 -17.43 9.87 20.12
N TYR A 192 -17.89 8.80 19.48
CA TYR A 192 -18.68 7.74 20.12
C TYR A 192 -18.01 6.35 20.05
N PRO A 193 -16.74 6.18 20.48
CA PRO A 193 -16.02 4.91 20.33
C PRO A 193 -16.64 3.72 21.06
N ARG A 194 -17.49 3.98 22.07
CA ARG A 194 -18.26 2.99 22.83
C ARG A 194 -19.57 2.57 22.16
N ALA A 195 -19.87 3.07 20.96
CA ALA A 195 -21.10 2.77 20.25
C ALA A 195 -21.24 1.26 19.97
N ARG A 196 -22.47 0.77 19.98
CA ARG A 196 -22.82 -0.65 19.85
C ARG A 196 -24.18 -0.81 19.16
N ILE A 197 -24.38 -1.94 18.49
CA ILE A 197 -25.70 -2.36 18.04
C ILE A 197 -26.44 -2.93 19.26
N THR A 198 -27.61 -2.37 19.59
CA THR A 198 -28.48 -2.86 20.68
C THR A 198 -29.48 -3.89 20.17
N ASP A 199 -30.01 -3.69 18.96
CA ASP A 199 -30.95 -4.60 18.31
C ASP A 199 -30.72 -4.65 16.79
N SER A 200 -31.02 -5.79 16.18
CA SER A 200 -30.83 -6.07 14.76
C SER A 200 -31.77 -7.17 14.28
N GLN A 201 -32.67 -6.82 13.36
CA GLN A 201 -33.65 -7.74 12.78
C GLN A 201 -33.73 -7.56 11.26
N ALA A 202 -33.81 -8.68 10.54
CA ALA A 202 -34.24 -8.71 9.14
C ALA A 202 -35.49 -9.59 9.09
N VAL A 203 -36.64 -8.98 8.79
CA VAL A 203 -37.91 -9.69 8.62
C VAL A 203 -38.08 -9.96 7.13
N VAL A 204 -38.08 -11.23 6.75
CA VAL A 204 -38.23 -11.67 5.36
C VAL A 204 -39.61 -12.26 5.14
N ASP A 205 -40.27 -11.83 4.07
CA ASP A 205 -41.50 -12.40 3.55
C ASP A 205 -41.20 -13.09 2.20
N PRO A 206 -41.17 -14.44 2.15
CA PRO A 206 -40.91 -15.20 0.92
C PRO A 206 -42.05 -15.16 -0.11
N GLU A 207 -43.28 -14.79 0.29
CA GLU A 207 -44.45 -14.71 -0.62
C GLU A 207 -44.51 -13.34 -1.29
N ALA A 208 -44.36 -12.26 -0.51
CA ALA A 208 -44.25 -10.90 -1.01
C ALA A 208 -42.89 -10.63 -1.70
N ARG A 209 -41.88 -11.49 -1.48
CA ARG A 209 -40.47 -11.34 -1.91
C ARG A 209 -39.81 -10.08 -1.33
N THR A 210 -40.15 -9.70 -0.10
CA THR A 210 -39.69 -8.47 0.55
C THR A 210 -38.88 -8.74 1.83
N ALA A 211 -37.98 -7.82 2.16
CA ALA A 211 -37.23 -7.81 3.41
C ALA A 211 -37.30 -6.42 4.06
N VAL A 212 -37.84 -6.36 5.28
CA VAL A 212 -37.83 -5.18 6.13
C VAL A 212 -36.64 -5.28 7.08
N LEU A 213 -35.74 -4.30 7.03
CA LEU A 213 -34.51 -4.28 7.82
C LEU A 213 -34.63 -3.29 8.97
N ARG A 214 -34.31 -3.71 10.20
CA ARG A 214 -34.25 -2.84 11.39
C ARG A 214 -32.92 -3.00 12.11
N VAL A 215 -32.24 -1.88 12.38
CA VAL A 215 -31.02 -1.84 13.19
C VAL A 215 -31.06 -0.65 14.14
N GLU A 216 -30.67 -0.89 15.39
CA GLU A 216 -30.67 0.08 16.48
C GLU A 216 -29.23 0.23 17.01
N ILE A 217 -28.75 1.47 17.14
CA ILE A 217 -27.39 1.78 17.58
C ILE A 217 -27.40 2.78 18.73
N ASP A 218 -27.06 2.30 19.92
CA ASP A 218 -26.67 3.11 21.07
C ASP A 218 -25.28 3.70 20.84
N SER A 219 -25.16 5.04 20.87
CA SER A 219 -23.88 5.73 20.72
C SER A 219 -22.99 5.71 21.97
N GLY A 220 -23.55 5.39 23.14
CA GLY A 220 -22.92 5.66 24.43
C GLY A 220 -22.67 7.16 24.69
N THR A 221 -21.79 7.46 25.64
CA THR A 221 -21.35 8.83 25.97
C THR A 221 -20.33 9.39 24.96
N PRO A 222 -20.26 10.72 24.77
CA PRO A 222 -19.27 11.34 23.89
C PRO A 222 -17.89 11.42 24.55
N VAL A 223 -16.91 10.74 23.97
CA VAL A 223 -15.55 10.61 24.49
C VAL A 223 -14.63 11.73 23.97
N ARG A 224 -13.72 12.19 24.84
CA ARG A 224 -12.61 13.11 24.59
C ARG A 224 -11.28 12.43 24.88
N PHE A 225 -10.20 12.93 24.31
CA PHE A 225 -8.84 12.52 24.67
C PHE A 225 -8.44 13.17 26.01
N GLY A 226 -7.96 12.38 26.97
CA GLY A 226 -7.49 12.83 28.28
C GLY A 226 -5.96 12.97 28.35
N GLU A 227 -5.39 12.50 29.46
CA GLU A 227 -3.95 12.45 29.73
C GLU A 227 -3.18 11.63 28.67
N ILE A 228 -1.99 12.09 28.27
CA ILE A 228 -1.09 11.38 27.36
C ILE A 228 -0.01 10.67 28.19
N LYS A 229 0.18 9.37 27.97
CA LYS A 229 1.17 8.53 28.65
C LYS A 229 2.15 7.96 27.63
N ILE A 230 3.44 8.17 27.83
CA ILE A 230 4.50 7.73 26.92
C ILE A 230 5.25 6.55 27.53
N ILE A 231 5.47 5.49 26.75
CA ILE A 231 6.11 4.26 27.20
C ILE A 231 7.18 3.83 26.20
N GLY A 232 8.38 3.49 26.67
CA GLY A 232 9.46 2.90 25.86
C GLY A 232 10.54 3.86 25.36
N LEU A 233 10.49 5.15 25.76
CA LEU A 233 11.62 6.07 25.60
C LEU A 233 12.79 5.72 26.53
N SER A 234 14.01 6.05 26.08
CA SER A 234 15.25 5.80 26.82
C SER A 234 16.41 6.71 26.37
N ARG A 235 16.55 6.98 25.07
CA ARG A 235 17.57 7.84 24.47
C ARG A 235 17.02 9.21 24.09
N TYR A 236 15.72 9.34 23.86
CA TYR A 236 15.07 10.58 23.43
C TYR A 236 14.12 11.17 24.49
N SER A 237 13.87 12.47 24.39
CA SER A 237 12.89 13.19 25.20
C SER A 237 11.44 12.87 24.79
N GLU A 238 10.48 13.14 25.68
CA GLU A 238 9.04 13.10 25.34
C GLU A 238 8.66 14.17 24.30
N ASP A 239 9.47 15.22 24.20
CA ASP A 239 9.28 16.36 23.31
C ASP A 239 9.20 15.93 21.83
N ILE A 240 10.04 14.98 21.37
CA ILE A 240 9.98 14.49 19.99
C ILE A 240 8.68 13.72 19.67
N ILE A 241 7.98 13.21 20.69
CA ILE A 241 6.66 12.58 20.52
C ILE A 241 5.56 13.65 20.57
N MET A 242 5.66 14.59 21.50
CA MET A 242 4.69 15.66 21.73
C MET A 242 4.67 16.73 20.63
N ARG A 243 5.78 16.94 19.92
CA ARG A 243 5.86 17.85 18.76
C ARG A 243 5.14 17.32 17.51
N GLU A 244 4.90 16.01 17.42
CA GLU A 244 4.15 15.39 16.31
C GLU A 244 2.64 15.24 16.56
N ARG A 245 2.16 15.61 17.76
CA ARG A 245 0.77 15.36 18.19
C ARG A 245 -0.27 16.11 17.34
N PRO A 246 -1.19 15.42 16.64
CA PRO A 246 -2.42 16.02 16.11
C PRO A 246 -3.55 16.04 17.17
N VAL A 247 -3.31 15.43 18.34
CA VAL A 247 -4.23 15.31 19.46
C VAL A 247 -3.88 16.34 20.54
N LYS A 248 -4.89 16.94 21.17
CA LYS A 248 -4.78 17.73 22.39
C LYS A 248 -5.74 17.15 23.45
N PRO A 249 -5.38 17.14 24.74
CA PRO A 249 -6.32 16.82 25.82
C PRO A 249 -7.58 17.69 25.75
N GLY A 250 -8.72 17.15 26.18
CA GLY A 250 -10.05 17.75 26.06
C GLY A 250 -10.65 17.74 24.64
N ALA A 251 -9.90 17.39 23.59
CA ALA A 251 -10.42 17.34 22.22
C ALA A 251 -11.29 16.10 22.00
N VAL A 252 -12.36 16.24 21.21
CA VAL A 252 -13.29 15.15 20.88
C VAL A 252 -12.57 13.98 20.18
N TYR A 253 -12.85 12.75 20.62
CA TYR A 253 -12.24 11.53 20.10
C TYR A 253 -12.37 11.39 18.58
N ARG A 254 -11.29 10.98 17.92
CA ARG A 254 -11.23 10.63 16.49
C ARG A 254 -10.18 9.55 16.25
N GLU A 255 -10.58 8.34 15.81
CA GLU A 255 -9.68 7.23 15.46
C GLU A 255 -8.54 7.71 14.55
N LYS A 256 -8.89 8.46 13.48
CA LYS A 256 -7.95 9.01 12.51
C LYS A 256 -6.88 9.93 13.12
N ALA A 257 -7.13 10.58 14.26
CA ALA A 257 -6.11 11.43 14.90
C ALA A 257 -5.00 10.58 15.53
N LEU A 258 -5.34 9.45 16.15
CA LEU A 258 -4.38 8.49 16.71
C LEU A 258 -3.55 7.85 15.58
N VAL A 259 -4.21 7.38 14.51
CA VAL A 259 -3.55 6.80 13.33
C VAL A 259 -2.62 7.80 12.63
N ASN A 260 -3.04 9.06 12.50
CA ASN A 260 -2.19 10.12 11.97
C ASN A 260 -0.95 10.35 12.86
N TRP A 261 -1.10 10.38 14.19
CA TRP A 261 0.01 10.56 15.12
C TRP A 261 1.02 9.40 15.02
N GLN A 262 0.53 8.17 15.03
CA GLN A 262 1.35 6.97 14.84
C GLN A 262 2.13 7.03 13.52
N THR A 263 1.47 7.47 12.43
CA THR A 263 2.10 7.64 11.12
C THR A 263 3.20 8.70 11.16
N HIS A 264 2.93 9.89 11.74
CA HIS A 264 3.92 10.96 11.86
C HIS A 264 5.15 10.51 12.67
N LEU A 265 4.93 9.83 13.80
CA LEU A 265 5.99 9.31 14.66
C LEU A 265 6.85 8.27 13.93
N GLN A 266 6.26 7.40 13.12
CA GLN A 266 6.98 6.46 12.26
C GLN A 266 7.77 7.18 11.15
N ASP A 267 7.16 8.17 10.49
CA ASP A 267 7.80 9.00 9.45
C ASP A 267 9.03 9.80 9.98
N THR A 268 9.17 10.03 11.30
CA THR A 268 10.37 10.67 11.89
C THR A 268 11.65 9.83 11.81
N GLY A 269 11.52 8.50 11.78
CA GLY A 269 12.65 7.56 11.88
C GLY A 269 13.22 7.34 13.29
N TYR A 270 12.83 8.10 14.33
CA TYR A 270 13.30 7.90 15.71
C TYR A 270 12.84 6.57 16.32
N PHE A 271 11.77 5.97 15.78
CA PHE A 271 11.13 4.78 16.31
C PHE A 271 11.02 3.68 15.24
N ARG A 272 11.34 2.44 15.60
CA ARG A 272 11.15 1.26 14.73
C ARG A 272 9.79 0.60 14.89
N PHE A 273 9.08 0.95 15.97
CA PHE A 273 7.70 0.56 16.25
C PHE A 273 7.04 1.71 17.02
N VAL A 274 5.79 2.01 16.69
CA VAL A 274 4.95 2.99 17.36
C VAL A 274 3.53 2.46 17.36
N GLU A 275 2.89 2.51 18.51
CA GLU A 275 1.48 2.22 18.73
C GLU A 275 0.86 3.38 19.51
N VAL A 276 -0.27 3.90 19.03
CA VAL A 276 -0.99 5.03 19.64
C VAL A 276 -2.43 4.62 19.91
N THR A 277 -2.74 4.27 21.16
CA THR A 277 -4.04 3.77 21.61
C THR A 277 -4.71 4.73 22.58
N ALA A 278 -6.03 4.67 22.66
CA ALA A 278 -6.81 5.36 23.70
C ALA A 278 -7.60 4.33 24.49
N ASP A 279 -7.59 4.44 25.82
CA ASP A 279 -8.27 3.52 26.71
C ASP A 279 -9.77 3.82 26.79
N VAL A 280 -10.48 3.41 25.73
CA VAL A 280 -11.92 3.63 25.58
C VAL A 280 -12.76 2.85 26.58
N ASP A 281 -12.20 1.79 27.19
CA ASP A 281 -12.91 0.91 28.13
C ASP A 281 -12.73 1.33 29.60
N SER A 282 -11.82 2.26 29.90
CA SER A 282 -11.59 2.89 31.23
C SER A 282 -12.83 3.48 31.94
N GLY A 283 -13.99 3.57 31.28
CA GLY A 283 -15.21 4.19 31.80
C GLY A 283 -15.19 5.73 31.88
N LEU A 284 -14.04 6.37 31.69
CA LEU A 284 -13.89 7.83 31.72
C LEU A 284 -14.44 8.49 30.46
N ASP A 285 -15.01 9.69 30.54
CA ASP A 285 -15.36 10.48 29.35
C ASP A 285 -14.14 11.17 28.72
N GLU A 286 -13.08 11.47 29.50
CA GLU A 286 -11.77 11.85 29.00
C GLU A 286 -10.80 10.67 29.11
N VAL A 287 -10.61 9.94 28.00
CA VAL A 287 -9.88 8.66 28.01
C VAL A 287 -8.37 8.85 27.86
N PRO A 288 -7.54 8.21 28.70
CA PRO A 288 -6.08 8.28 28.55
C PRO A 288 -5.61 7.79 27.18
N VAL A 289 -4.60 8.46 26.62
CA VAL A 289 -3.95 8.10 25.36
C VAL A 289 -2.56 7.57 25.66
N THR A 290 -2.31 6.31 25.33
CA THR A 290 -1.00 5.68 25.50
C THR A 290 -0.24 5.67 24.18
N VAL A 291 1.00 6.14 24.22
CA VAL A 291 1.95 6.13 23.10
C VAL A 291 3.08 5.18 23.46
N SER A 292 3.01 3.96 22.94
CA SER A 292 4.04 2.92 23.11
C SER A 292 5.01 2.97 21.94
N VAL A 293 6.28 3.21 22.23
CA VAL A 293 7.35 3.31 21.22
C VAL A 293 8.46 2.28 21.46
N VAL A 294 9.12 1.89 20.38
CA VAL A 294 10.42 1.22 20.46
C VAL A 294 11.42 2.02 19.64
N GLU A 295 12.37 2.65 20.32
CA GLU A 295 13.40 3.50 19.71
C GLU A 295 14.23 2.74 18.67
N ASN A 296 14.46 3.41 17.53
CA ASN A 296 15.28 2.92 16.44
C ASN A 296 16.79 2.95 16.81
N LYS A 297 17.64 2.29 16.01
CA LYS A 297 19.10 2.43 16.16
C LYS A 297 19.48 3.90 15.94
N LYS A 298 20.19 4.52 16.89
CA LYS A 298 20.64 5.93 16.79
C LYS A 298 21.36 6.22 15.47
N ARG A 299 22.16 5.26 15.00
CA ARG A 299 22.96 5.35 13.78
C ARG A 299 22.54 4.30 12.78
N HIS A 300 22.41 4.74 11.54
CA HIS A 300 22.18 3.89 10.38
C HIS A 300 23.25 4.20 9.33
N ALA A 301 23.66 3.18 8.59
CA ALA A 301 24.60 3.33 7.49
C ALA A 301 24.24 2.29 6.42
N ALA A 302 24.18 2.73 5.16
CA ALA A 302 23.80 1.88 4.04
C ALA A 302 24.80 2.04 2.90
N ILE A 303 25.03 0.94 2.18
CA ILE A 303 25.82 0.89 0.95
C ILE A 303 24.88 0.43 -0.16
N GLY A 304 24.92 1.13 -1.29
CA GLY A 304 24.16 0.83 -2.50
C GLY A 304 25.08 0.77 -3.71
N VAL A 305 24.72 -0.10 -4.65
CA VAL A 305 25.31 -0.18 -5.99
C VAL A 305 24.18 -0.20 -7.01
N GLY A 306 24.42 0.35 -8.20
CA GLY A 306 23.41 0.42 -9.26
C GLY A 306 24.01 0.84 -10.60
N TYR A 307 23.14 0.99 -11.57
CA TYR A 307 23.47 1.42 -12.92
C TYR A 307 22.30 2.22 -13.50
N SER A 308 22.61 3.26 -14.28
CA SER A 308 21.67 4.01 -15.11
C SER A 308 22.26 4.18 -16.51
N THR A 309 21.39 4.38 -17.50
CA THR A 309 21.81 4.76 -18.86
C THR A 309 22.19 6.24 -18.94
N ASP A 310 21.64 7.06 -18.05
CA ASP A 310 21.92 8.49 -17.93
C ASP A 310 23.30 8.82 -17.31
N THR A 311 23.60 8.30 -16.11
CA THR A 311 24.78 8.65 -15.30
C THR A 311 25.80 7.51 -15.15
N GLY A 312 25.47 6.29 -15.58
CA GLY A 312 26.37 5.13 -15.66
C GLY A 312 26.38 4.25 -14.42
N ASN A 313 27.54 3.64 -14.12
CA ASN A 313 27.74 2.88 -12.88
C ASN A 313 27.61 3.81 -11.67
N ARG A 314 26.90 3.36 -10.63
CA ARG A 314 26.59 4.11 -9.40
C ARG A 314 27.02 3.33 -8.16
N PHE A 315 27.77 3.99 -7.28
CA PHE A 315 28.02 3.59 -5.89
C PHE A 315 27.45 4.65 -4.95
N SER A 316 26.89 4.25 -3.81
CA SER A 316 26.42 5.19 -2.79
C SER A 316 26.69 4.69 -1.38
N LEU A 317 27.19 5.57 -0.53
CA LEU A 317 27.30 5.38 0.92
C LEU A 317 26.44 6.44 1.60
N SER A 318 25.55 6.04 2.50
CA SER A 318 24.82 6.96 3.38
C SER A 318 25.10 6.69 4.85
N TYR A 319 24.99 7.73 5.67
CA TYR A 319 25.13 7.68 7.12
C TYR A 319 24.12 8.63 7.77
N ASP A 320 23.30 8.08 8.66
CA ASP A 320 22.30 8.82 9.43
C ASP A 320 22.67 8.76 10.92
N ASP A 321 22.65 9.90 11.62
CA ASP A 321 22.77 9.99 13.08
C ASP A 321 21.58 10.75 13.67
N LEU A 322 20.64 10.00 14.25
CA LEU A 322 19.40 10.48 14.86
C LEU A 322 19.61 11.23 16.19
N LYS A 323 20.84 11.35 16.71
CA LYS A 323 21.13 12.19 17.87
C LYS A 323 22.49 12.90 17.71
N PHE A 324 22.60 13.67 16.63
CA PHE A 324 23.82 14.35 16.19
C PHE A 324 24.27 15.42 17.20
N PHE A 325 25.59 15.50 17.44
CA PHE A 325 26.20 16.27 18.55
C PHE A 325 25.56 16.07 19.95
N GLY A 326 24.84 14.96 20.16
CA GLY A 326 24.10 14.70 21.40
C GLY A 326 22.75 15.41 21.49
N GLN A 327 22.49 16.38 20.61
CA GLN A 327 21.18 16.97 20.38
C GLN A 327 20.27 16.02 19.60
N GLU A 328 18.96 16.22 19.67
CA GLU A 328 17.96 15.39 18.99
C GLU A 328 17.82 15.73 17.49
N TRP A 329 18.91 16.21 16.91
CA TRP A 329 19.00 16.57 15.50
C TRP A 329 19.34 15.32 14.69
N ASN A 330 18.63 15.14 13.58
CA ASN A 330 18.82 14.03 12.66
C ASN A 330 19.75 14.49 11.53
N LEU A 331 21.04 14.15 11.64
CA LEU A 331 21.97 14.30 10.52
C LEU A 331 21.70 13.19 9.52
N LYS A 332 21.49 13.55 8.26
CA LYS A 332 21.62 12.66 7.10
C LYS A 332 22.80 13.12 6.27
N SER A 333 23.68 12.20 5.90
CA SER A 333 24.80 12.49 5.00
C SER A 333 25.06 11.34 4.05
N GLY A 334 25.71 11.64 2.93
CA GLY A 334 26.09 10.60 1.98
C GLY A 334 26.98 11.07 0.86
N VAL A 335 27.62 10.08 0.23
CA VAL A 335 28.43 10.23 -0.96
C VAL A 335 27.85 9.32 -2.04
N VAL A 336 27.55 9.89 -3.21
CA VAL A 336 27.09 9.19 -4.39
C VAL A 336 28.12 9.41 -5.49
N LEU A 337 28.69 8.31 -5.99
CA LEU A 337 29.67 8.29 -7.06
C LEU A 337 29.05 7.60 -8.27
N GLU A 338 28.66 8.39 -9.26
CA GLU A 338 28.23 7.93 -10.58
C GLU A 338 29.34 8.18 -11.60
N THR A 339 29.23 7.58 -12.79
CA THR A 339 30.29 7.69 -13.81
C THR A 339 30.43 9.11 -14.38
N ARG A 340 29.30 9.83 -14.53
CA ARG A 340 29.25 11.24 -15.01
C ARG A 340 29.06 12.29 -13.92
N LYS A 341 28.77 11.88 -12.67
CA LYS A 341 28.31 12.77 -11.59
C LYS A 341 28.82 12.27 -10.24
N GLN A 342 29.35 13.14 -9.40
CA GLN A 342 29.77 12.81 -8.04
C GLN A 342 29.21 13.84 -7.07
N THR A 343 28.49 13.39 -6.04
CA THR A 343 27.78 14.25 -5.09
C THR A 343 28.11 13.86 -3.66
N GLY A 344 28.60 14.80 -2.86
CA GLY A 344 28.69 14.69 -1.40
C GLY A 344 27.68 15.62 -0.74
N HIS A 345 26.96 15.16 0.28
CA HIS A 345 25.97 15.99 0.96
C HIS A 345 25.88 15.70 2.46
N ALA A 346 25.46 16.71 3.23
CA ALA A 346 25.09 16.60 4.63
C ALA A 346 23.96 17.58 4.95
N GLU A 347 22.91 17.11 5.62
CA GLU A 347 21.75 17.91 6.03
C GLU A 347 21.35 17.55 7.47
N ILE A 348 21.21 18.57 8.31
CA ILE A 348 20.83 18.47 9.71
C ILE A 348 19.36 18.88 9.82
N TYR A 349 18.50 17.90 10.13
CA TYR A 349 17.07 18.11 10.40
C TYR A 349 16.86 18.38 11.89
N PHE A 350 16.20 19.49 12.20
CA PHE A 350 15.83 19.86 13.56
C PHE A 350 14.47 19.26 13.96
N PRO A 351 14.24 18.91 15.24
CA PRO A 351 12.94 18.55 15.75
C PRO A 351 11.87 19.59 15.38
N LYS A 352 10.70 19.09 14.99
CA LYS A 352 9.55 19.91 14.59
C LYS A 352 9.18 20.94 15.67
N THR A 353 8.78 22.11 15.23
CA THR A 353 8.29 23.20 16.09
C THR A 353 6.82 23.00 16.44
N GLU A 354 6.34 23.65 17.51
CA GLU A 354 4.90 23.60 17.87
C GLU A 354 3.97 24.16 16.78
N GLY A 355 4.48 25.05 15.92
CA GLY A 355 3.77 25.54 14.73
C GLY A 355 3.67 24.51 13.59
N GLY A 356 4.26 23.32 13.75
CA GLY A 356 4.27 22.25 12.74
C GLY A 356 5.36 22.39 11.68
N PHE A 357 6.28 23.35 11.81
CA PHE A 357 7.40 23.53 10.89
C PHE A 357 8.56 22.59 11.25
N THR A 358 9.09 21.90 10.25
CA THR A 358 10.36 21.15 10.28
C THR A 358 11.42 21.98 9.55
N ASN A 359 12.45 22.39 10.28
CA ASN A 359 13.58 23.13 9.73
C ASN A 359 14.76 22.19 9.45
N SER A 360 15.56 22.50 8.44
CA SER A 360 16.88 21.90 8.22
C SER A 360 17.90 22.92 7.71
N ILE A 361 19.16 22.63 7.95
CA ILE A 361 20.30 23.28 7.29
C ILE A 361 21.17 22.21 6.63
N GLY A 362 21.73 22.49 5.46
CA GLY A 362 22.53 21.52 4.74
C GLY A 362 23.51 22.12 3.76
N GLY A 363 24.37 21.25 3.25
CA GLY A 363 25.34 21.58 2.21
C GLY A 363 25.54 20.42 1.25
N LYS A 364 25.82 20.75 0.00
CA LYS A 364 26.05 19.82 -1.11
C LYS A 364 27.30 20.27 -1.87
N TYR A 365 28.20 19.34 -2.13
CA TYR A 365 29.20 19.47 -3.18
C TYR A 365 28.82 18.55 -4.34
N GLU A 366 28.88 19.05 -5.56
CA GLU A 366 28.67 18.26 -6.77
C GLU A 366 29.73 18.56 -7.82
N ARG A 367 30.20 17.50 -8.49
CA ARG A 367 30.89 17.61 -9.77
C ARG A 367 30.14 16.79 -10.82
N SER A 368 30.09 17.27 -12.04
CA SER A 368 29.63 16.49 -13.20
C SER A 368 30.43 16.81 -14.45
N ASP A 369 30.53 15.83 -15.35
CA ASP A 369 30.91 16.02 -16.76
C ASP A 369 29.73 15.47 -17.59
N ILE A 370 28.92 16.40 -18.12
CA ILE A 370 27.68 16.12 -18.83
C ILE A 370 27.69 16.92 -20.12
N GLN A 371 27.51 16.24 -21.25
CA GLN A 371 27.41 16.84 -22.59
C GLN A 371 28.50 17.86 -22.93
N GLY A 372 29.73 17.66 -22.42
CA GLY A 372 30.88 18.51 -22.73
C GLY A 372 31.07 19.72 -21.81
N GLU A 373 30.34 19.78 -20.69
CA GLU A 373 30.45 20.79 -19.64
C GLU A 373 30.89 20.13 -18.31
N ASP A 374 32.07 20.51 -17.78
CA ASP A 374 32.52 20.14 -16.42
C ASP A 374 32.00 21.21 -15.45
N THR A 375 31.06 20.83 -14.58
CA THR A 375 30.45 21.70 -13.57
C THR A 375 30.91 21.29 -12.19
N ARG A 376 31.25 22.27 -11.34
CA ARG A 376 31.56 22.09 -9.91
C ARG A 376 30.73 23.06 -9.10
N LEU A 377 29.81 22.54 -8.30
CA LEU A 377 28.84 23.30 -7.51
C LEU A 377 29.09 23.09 -6.02
N ILE A 378 29.12 24.18 -5.26
CA ILE A 378 28.88 24.18 -3.82
C ILE A 378 27.50 24.82 -3.60
N SER A 379 26.60 24.10 -2.94
CA SER A 379 25.39 24.70 -2.37
C SER A 379 25.35 24.62 -0.84
N LEU A 380 24.87 25.68 -0.21
CA LEU A 380 24.63 25.79 1.23
C LEU A 380 23.21 26.34 1.44
N PHE A 381 22.35 25.63 2.16
CA PHE A 381 20.93 25.98 2.26
C PHE A 381 20.37 25.90 3.68
N GLY A 382 19.35 26.72 3.92
CA GLY A 382 18.40 26.57 5.03
C GLY A 382 16.98 26.37 4.48
N LYS A 383 16.29 25.30 4.91
CA LYS A 383 14.92 24.97 4.50
C LYS A 383 13.98 24.99 5.70
N THR A 384 12.85 25.68 5.60
CA THR A 384 11.70 25.56 6.49
C THR A 384 10.57 24.87 5.74
N SER A 385 10.07 23.76 6.26
CA SER A 385 9.01 22.96 5.62
C SER A 385 7.84 22.69 6.56
N TRP A 386 6.63 22.55 6.01
CA TRP A 386 5.40 22.32 6.78
C TRP A 386 4.32 21.60 5.96
N GLY A 387 3.21 21.27 6.61
CA GLY A 387 2.05 20.65 5.99
C GLY A 387 1.87 19.19 6.39
N THR A 388 1.67 18.31 5.40
CA THR A 388 1.37 16.89 5.61
C THR A 388 2.09 16.01 4.58
N PRO A 389 2.23 14.69 4.82
CA PRO A 389 2.78 13.74 3.84
C PRO A 389 1.94 13.53 2.55
N ARG A 390 0.93 14.38 2.27
CA ARG A 390 0.19 14.52 1.01
C ARG A 390 0.25 15.93 0.40
N LEU A 391 0.61 16.94 1.18
CA LEU A 391 0.74 18.33 0.79
C LEU A 391 1.86 18.95 1.63
N GLU A 392 3.07 18.88 1.10
CA GLU A 392 4.28 19.50 1.62
C GLU A 392 4.37 20.93 1.08
N GLN A 393 4.79 21.87 1.92
CA GLN A 393 5.17 23.22 1.51
C GLN A 393 6.54 23.54 2.11
N PHE A 394 7.33 24.37 1.43
CA PHE A 394 8.61 24.83 1.97
C PHE A 394 8.99 26.23 1.50
N VAL A 395 9.81 26.90 2.31
CA VAL A 395 10.69 27.99 1.89
C VAL A 395 12.13 27.49 2.04
N MET A 396 12.97 27.81 1.08
CA MET A 396 14.41 27.52 1.09
C MET A 396 15.16 28.79 0.71
N LEU A 397 16.19 29.14 1.48
CA LEU A 397 17.23 30.06 1.06
C LEU A 397 18.48 29.22 0.78
N GLU A 398 18.98 29.26 -0.45
CA GLU A 398 20.13 28.49 -0.89
C GLU A 398 21.16 29.44 -1.50
N TYR A 399 22.42 29.30 -1.10
CA TYR A 399 23.57 29.93 -1.74
C TYR A 399 24.21 28.91 -2.68
N LEU A 400 24.48 29.35 -3.91
CA LEU A 400 25.12 28.60 -4.98
C LEU A 400 26.41 29.34 -5.37
N ASN A 401 27.56 28.69 -5.28
CA ASN A 401 28.78 29.07 -5.99
C ASN A 401 29.10 27.93 -6.97
N GLU A 402 29.25 28.27 -8.24
CA GLU A 402 29.43 27.30 -9.31
C GLU A 402 30.57 27.71 -10.25
N ASN A 403 31.47 26.77 -10.56
CA ASN A 403 32.50 26.91 -11.58
C ASN A 403 32.19 25.94 -12.73
N THR A 404 32.12 26.46 -13.95
CA THR A 404 31.80 25.70 -15.17
C THR A 404 32.92 25.81 -16.21
N ARG A 405 33.18 24.71 -16.91
CA ARG A 405 34.08 24.66 -18.07
C ARG A 405 33.40 23.97 -19.25
N VAL A 406 33.07 24.76 -20.28
CA VAL A 406 32.73 24.24 -21.60
C VAL A 406 34.00 23.80 -22.31
N ASN A 407 34.00 22.62 -22.94
CA ASN A 407 35.17 22.09 -23.65
C ASN A 407 35.65 23.03 -24.77
N GLY A 408 36.83 23.64 -24.57
CA GLY A 408 37.41 24.63 -25.49
C GLY A 408 37.16 26.09 -25.09
N SER A 409 36.74 26.35 -23.85
CA SER A 409 36.60 27.69 -23.27
C SER A 409 37.25 27.77 -21.89
N ASP A 410 37.46 29.00 -21.40
CA ASP A 410 37.94 29.28 -20.05
C ASP A 410 36.90 28.94 -18.97
N ASP A 411 37.35 28.84 -17.71
CA ASP A 411 36.49 28.62 -16.55
C ASP A 411 35.60 29.86 -16.31
N LYS A 412 34.29 29.63 -16.12
CA LYS A 412 33.32 30.65 -15.72
C LYS A 412 32.82 30.36 -14.31
N GLU A 413 33.01 31.31 -13.41
CA GLU A 413 32.42 31.29 -12.07
C GLU A 413 31.08 32.05 -12.09
N SER A 414 30.11 31.66 -11.27
CA SER A 414 28.84 32.36 -11.08
C SER A 414 28.24 32.04 -9.71
N GLU A 415 27.71 33.06 -9.05
CA GLU A 415 27.03 32.96 -7.76
C GLU A 415 25.55 33.34 -7.82
N ALA A 416 24.73 32.71 -6.98
CA ALA A 416 23.34 33.08 -6.76
C ALA A 416 22.85 32.74 -5.34
N LEU A 417 21.98 33.59 -4.79
CA LEU A 417 21.31 33.38 -3.50
C LEU A 417 19.78 33.30 -3.66
N PRO A 418 19.22 32.29 -4.38
CA PRO A 418 17.79 32.15 -4.55
C PRO A 418 17.03 31.92 -3.24
N LEU A 419 16.01 32.75 -3.00
CA LEU A 419 14.91 32.46 -2.08
C LEU A 419 13.79 31.75 -2.85
N THR A 420 13.48 30.51 -2.49
CA THR A 420 12.51 29.64 -3.18
C THR A 420 11.36 29.25 -2.29
N TYR A 421 10.12 29.45 -2.76
CA TYR A 421 8.91 28.84 -2.19
C TYR A 421 8.47 27.67 -3.07
N GLY A 422 8.10 26.54 -2.44
CA GLY A 422 7.69 25.33 -3.15
C GLY A 422 6.53 24.59 -2.48
N VAL A 423 5.75 23.90 -3.30
CA VAL A 423 4.58 23.10 -2.91
C VAL A 423 4.66 21.74 -3.60
N ILE A 424 4.54 20.65 -2.83
CA ILE A 424 4.52 19.28 -3.36
C ILE A 424 3.25 18.56 -2.89
N LYS A 425 2.34 18.30 -3.83
CA LYS A 425 1.06 17.64 -3.59
C LYS A 425 1.09 16.22 -4.16
N ARG A 426 0.71 15.23 -3.34
CA ARG A 426 0.81 13.80 -3.64
C ARG A 426 -0.50 13.11 -3.24
N GLU A 427 -1.40 12.89 -4.20
CA GLU A 427 -2.69 12.20 -4.00
C GLU A 427 -2.69 10.92 -4.86
N LEU A 428 -1.87 9.96 -4.43
CA LEU A 428 -1.66 8.65 -5.04
C LEU A 428 -2.29 7.55 -4.18
N ASN A 429 -2.82 6.49 -4.80
CA ASN A 429 -3.40 5.35 -4.08
C ASN A 429 -2.36 4.47 -3.35
N ASN A 430 -1.12 4.45 -3.84
CA ASN A 430 0.03 3.79 -3.21
C ASN A 430 1.29 4.63 -3.52
N ARG A 431 2.27 4.71 -2.60
CA ARG A 431 3.51 5.49 -2.78
C ARG A 431 4.60 4.76 -3.55
N LEU A 432 4.71 3.44 -3.40
CA LEU A 432 5.79 2.62 -3.99
C LEU A 432 5.42 2.10 -5.38
N ASN A 433 4.14 1.79 -5.57
CA ASN A 433 3.60 1.27 -6.83
C ASN A 433 2.20 1.86 -7.09
N PRO A 434 2.11 3.17 -7.42
CA PRO A 434 0.83 3.81 -7.73
C PRO A 434 0.19 3.20 -8.98
N THR A 435 -1.14 3.10 -8.98
CA THR A 435 -1.95 2.72 -10.15
C THR A 435 -3.09 3.70 -10.42
N ARG A 436 -3.33 4.65 -9.51
CA ARG A 436 -4.30 5.74 -9.68
C ARG A 436 -3.91 6.95 -8.84
N GLY A 437 -3.94 8.14 -9.45
CA GLY A 437 -3.80 9.41 -8.73
C GLY A 437 -2.94 10.43 -9.46
N TYR A 438 -2.45 11.42 -8.71
CA TYR A 438 -1.51 12.41 -9.23
C TYR A 438 -0.45 12.84 -8.20
N ALA A 439 0.66 13.34 -8.71
CA ALA A 439 1.66 14.06 -7.96
C ALA A 439 2.06 15.34 -8.74
N VAL A 440 2.23 16.44 -8.03
CA VAL A 440 2.59 17.76 -8.58
C VAL A 440 3.59 18.44 -7.66
N GLN A 441 4.66 18.95 -8.23
CA GLN A 441 5.64 19.83 -7.61
C GLN A 441 5.61 21.18 -8.34
N ALA A 442 5.30 22.26 -7.63
CA ALA A 442 5.36 23.63 -8.14
C ALA A 442 6.32 24.44 -7.27
N GLN A 443 7.15 25.27 -7.90
CA GLN A 443 8.13 26.12 -7.22
C GLN A 443 8.20 27.50 -7.87
N ILE A 444 8.57 28.50 -7.08
CA ILE A 444 8.97 29.82 -7.55
C ILE A 444 10.17 30.29 -6.72
N GLY A 445 11.31 30.49 -7.38
CA GLY A 445 12.54 30.99 -6.76
C GLY A 445 12.97 32.33 -7.34
N ALA A 446 13.57 33.20 -6.53
CA ALA A 446 14.12 34.47 -7.00
C ALA A 446 15.47 34.79 -6.35
N ALA A 447 16.42 35.23 -7.15
CA ALA A 447 17.71 35.79 -6.70
C ALA A 447 17.86 37.22 -7.23
N VAL A 448 18.56 38.09 -6.49
CA VAL A 448 18.68 39.52 -6.84
C VAL A 448 20.10 40.06 -6.61
N GLU A 449 20.62 40.75 -7.63
CA GLU A 449 21.85 41.53 -7.54
C GLU A 449 21.68 42.66 -6.48
N PRO A 450 22.73 42.99 -5.69
CA PRO A 450 24.07 42.41 -5.66
C PRO A 450 24.24 41.41 -4.49
N VAL A 451 23.18 40.75 -4.02
CA VAL A 451 23.21 39.97 -2.76
C VAL A 451 23.66 38.53 -3.05
N LEU A 452 24.99 38.31 -3.04
CA LEU A 452 25.62 37.00 -3.35
C LEU A 452 25.03 36.38 -4.64
N THR A 453 24.86 37.23 -5.65
CA THR A 453 24.13 36.93 -6.90
C THR A 453 24.68 37.80 -8.02
N ASP A 454 25.22 37.18 -9.07
CA ASP A 454 25.82 37.89 -10.22
C ASP A 454 24.80 38.28 -11.31
N ARG A 455 23.62 37.65 -11.31
CA ARG A 455 22.49 37.98 -12.19
C ARG A 455 21.15 37.72 -11.50
N SER A 456 20.30 38.74 -11.46
CA SER A 456 18.94 38.67 -10.93
C SER A 456 18.06 37.78 -11.80
N PHE A 457 17.24 36.92 -11.21
CA PHE A 457 16.29 36.09 -11.95
C PHE A 457 15.03 35.74 -11.14
N LEU A 458 13.95 35.43 -11.86
CA LEU A 458 12.74 34.78 -11.32
C LEU A 458 12.53 33.43 -12.01
N ARG A 459 12.47 32.35 -11.23
CA ARG A 459 12.43 30.96 -11.70
C ARG A 459 11.13 30.25 -11.29
N PRO A 460 10.03 30.37 -12.05
CA PRO A 460 8.90 29.44 -11.94
C PRO A 460 9.27 28.06 -12.49
N TYR A 461 8.83 27.01 -11.80
CA TYR A 461 9.05 25.62 -12.18
C TYR A 461 7.86 24.74 -11.80
N LEU A 462 7.45 23.85 -12.69
CA LEU A 462 6.33 22.93 -12.51
C LEU A 462 6.72 21.55 -13.03
N LYS A 463 6.50 20.52 -12.21
CA LYS A 463 6.61 19.12 -12.60
C LYS A 463 5.39 18.35 -12.11
N ALA A 464 4.83 17.49 -12.97
CA ALA A 464 3.58 16.79 -12.66
C ALA A 464 3.51 15.41 -13.33
N ALA A 465 2.90 14.46 -12.61
CA ALA A 465 2.55 13.16 -13.14
C ALA A 465 1.10 12.77 -12.75
N TYR A 466 0.38 12.20 -13.70
CA TYR A 466 -0.98 11.67 -13.55
C TYR A 466 -1.02 10.22 -14.00
N ILE A 467 -1.62 9.34 -13.20
CA ILE A 467 -1.81 7.92 -13.55
C ILE A 467 -3.27 7.50 -13.41
N HIS A 468 -3.79 6.87 -14.46
CA HIS A 468 -5.19 6.46 -14.60
C HIS A 468 -5.28 4.98 -15.00
N PRO A 469 -6.06 4.14 -14.28
CA PRO A 469 -6.28 2.75 -14.67
C PRO A 469 -7.20 2.67 -15.89
N VAL A 470 -6.83 1.87 -16.89
CA VAL A 470 -7.56 1.71 -18.16
C VAL A 470 -7.98 0.24 -18.28
N GLY A 471 -9.21 -0.04 -17.84
CA GLY A 471 -9.64 -1.41 -17.54
C GLY A 471 -8.87 -2.00 -16.34
N GLU A 472 -8.88 -3.32 -16.21
CA GLU A 472 -8.22 -4.03 -15.10
C GLU A 472 -6.70 -4.18 -15.28
N LYS A 473 -6.25 -4.25 -16.53
CA LYS A 473 -4.86 -4.59 -16.89
C LYS A 473 -4.05 -3.41 -17.45
N GLY A 474 -4.71 -2.35 -17.91
CA GLY A 474 -4.06 -1.17 -18.47
C GLY A 474 -3.87 -0.04 -17.47
N SER A 475 -2.89 0.83 -17.71
CA SER A 475 -2.79 2.13 -17.04
C SER A 475 -2.13 3.16 -17.96
N LEU A 476 -2.76 4.33 -18.08
CA LEU A 476 -2.20 5.51 -18.75
C LEU A 476 -1.42 6.35 -17.73
N LEU A 477 -0.19 6.68 -18.07
CA LEU A 477 0.70 7.59 -17.35
C LEU A 477 0.95 8.82 -18.22
N LEU A 478 0.64 10.00 -17.68
CA LEU A 478 0.99 11.29 -18.25
C LEU A 478 2.03 11.95 -17.36
N ARG A 479 3.11 12.49 -17.93
CA ARG A 479 4.11 13.31 -17.22
C ARG A 479 4.30 14.64 -17.95
N THR A 480 4.62 15.70 -17.22
CA THR A 480 5.07 16.97 -17.80
C THR A 480 6.02 17.69 -16.86
N GLU A 481 6.97 18.41 -17.45
CA GLU A 481 7.92 19.28 -16.76
C GLU A 481 8.04 20.59 -17.54
N MET A 482 7.95 21.72 -16.83
CA MET A 482 7.94 23.07 -17.41
C MET A 482 8.74 24.01 -16.51
N GLY A 483 9.51 24.91 -17.13
CA GLY A 483 10.34 25.85 -16.39
C GLY A 483 10.69 27.09 -17.19
N ALA A 484 10.90 28.20 -16.48
CA ALA A 484 11.51 29.40 -17.04
C ALA A 484 12.49 30.01 -16.03
N VAL A 485 13.55 30.65 -16.53
CA VAL A 485 14.48 31.52 -15.80
C VAL A 485 14.33 32.91 -16.40
N LEU A 486 13.42 33.70 -15.81
CA LEU A 486 13.10 35.04 -16.28
C LEU A 486 14.21 35.99 -15.82
N SER A 487 15.13 36.27 -16.72
CA SER A 487 16.24 37.22 -16.57
C SER A 487 16.60 37.86 -17.92
N SER A 488 17.37 38.95 -17.89
CA SER A 488 17.83 39.68 -19.08
C SER A 488 18.73 38.84 -19.99
N SER A 489 19.59 37.99 -19.42
CA SER A 489 20.33 36.95 -20.12
C SER A 489 20.61 35.77 -19.20
N ARG A 490 21.28 34.73 -19.70
CA ARG A 490 21.70 33.56 -18.91
C ARG A 490 23.04 33.75 -18.19
N GLU A 491 23.85 34.70 -18.66
CA GLU A 491 25.22 34.94 -18.20
C GLU A 491 25.24 35.59 -16.79
N GLY A 492 25.97 34.95 -15.87
CA GLY A 492 25.98 35.25 -14.44
C GLY A 492 24.96 34.45 -13.63
N ILE A 493 24.30 33.45 -14.23
CA ILE A 493 23.41 32.51 -13.52
C ILE A 493 24.05 31.12 -13.53
N PRO A 494 24.18 30.43 -12.38
CA PRO A 494 24.65 29.05 -12.31
C PRO A 494 23.88 28.08 -13.22
N SER A 495 24.59 27.19 -13.91
CA SER A 495 24.01 26.17 -14.79
C SER A 495 23.04 25.25 -14.05
N THR A 496 23.26 24.99 -12.75
CA THR A 496 22.35 24.17 -11.91
C THR A 496 20.93 24.72 -11.75
N VAL A 497 20.65 25.99 -12.06
CA VAL A 497 19.28 26.54 -12.09
C VAL A 497 18.74 26.73 -13.51
N MET A 498 19.56 26.58 -14.55
CA MET A 498 19.11 26.48 -15.94
C MET A 498 18.50 25.09 -16.21
N PHE A 499 18.10 24.84 -17.47
CA PHE A 499 17.45 23.59 -17.87
C PHE A 499 18.15 22.89 -19.03
N ARG A 500 18.26 21.56 -18.93
CA ARG A 500 18.55 20.63 -20.04
C ARG A 500 17.56 19.47 -19.98
N THR A 501 17.42 18.71 -21.06
CA THR A 501 16.48 17.57 -21.15
C THR A 501 17.00 16.45 -22.08
N GLY A 502 16.22 15.38 -22.24
CA GLY A 502 16.68 14.10 -22.79
C GLY A 502 17.22 13.16 -21.69
N GLY A 503 17.00 11.84 -21.86
CA GLY A 503 17.40 10.80 -20.91
C GLY A 503 16.25 9.94 -20.37
N ASP A 504 16.55 9.06 -19.41
CA ASP A 504 15.64 8.05 -18.86
C ASP A 504 14.33 8.63 -18.28
N GLN A 505 14.36 9.88 -17.82
CA GLN A 505 13.28 10.52 -17.05
C GLN A 505 12.58 11.69 -17.74
N SER A 506 12.97 12.05 -18.96
CA SER A 506 12.43 13.23 -19.68
C SER A 506 12.00 12.88 -21.11
N VAL A 507 12.93 12.96 -22.07
CA VAL A 507 12.70 12.57 -23.48
C VAL A 507 13.59 11.37 -23.79
N ARG A 508 13.01 10.16 -23.78
CA ARG A 508 13.71 8.92 -24.13
C ARG A 508 13.96 8.89 -25.65
N GLY A 509 15.04 8.22 -26.08
CA GLY A 509 15.56 8.27 -27.46
C GLY A 509 16.71 9.27 -27.63
N TYR A 510 16.86 10.19 -26.67
CA TYR A 510 17.96 11.15 -26.59
C TYR A 510 18.95 10.79 -25.47
N ALA A 511 20.18 11.28 -25.56
CA ALA A 511 21.14 11.12 -24.47
C ALA A 511 20.79 12.04 -23.29
N PHE A 512 21.18 11.64 -22.08
CA PHE A 512 20.96 12.41 -20.85
C PHE A 512 21.41 13.87 -20.98
N GLU A 513 20.48 14.80 -20.75
CA GLU A 513 20.69 16.26 -20.84
C GLU A 513 21.22 16.76 -22.21
N SER A 514 21.09 15.98 -23.29
CA SER A 514 21.57 16.35 -24.64
C SER A 514 20.68 17.34 -25.41
N LEU A 515 19.50 17.66 -24.90
CA LEU A 515 18.60 18.67 -25.42
C LEU A 515 18.73 19.95 -24.57
N GLY A 516 19.00 21.08 -25.22
CA GLY A 516 19.50 22.29 -24.58
C GLY A 516 20.28 23.19 -25.56
N VAL A 517 20.76 24.32 -25.06
CA VAL A 517 21.50 25.32 -25.84
C VAL A 517 22.86 24.75 -26.27
N LYS A 518 23.28 25.00 -27.51
CA LYS A 518 24.56 24.48 -28.03
C LYS A 518 25.65 25.54 -27.92
N GLU A 519 26.70 25.26 -27.15
CA GLU A 519 27.88 26.14 -27.00
C GLU A 519 29.12 25.38 -27.52
N GLY A 520 29.51 25.68 -28.77
CA GLY A 520 30.57 24.96 -29.47
C GLY A 520 30.19 23.50 -29.75
N ARG A 521 30.77 22.57 -29.00
CA ARG A 521 30.39 21.13 -29.02
C ARG A 521 29.59 20.70 -27.79
N ALA A 522 29.43 21.57 -26.79
CA ALA A 522 28.73 21.24 -25.56
C ALA A 522 27.23 21.53 -25.66
N THR A 523 26.45 20.87 -24.80
CA THR A 523 25.05 21.25 -24.54
C THR A 523 24.95 21.84 -23.14
N VAL A 524 24.65 23.13 -23.07
CA VAL A 524 24.56 23.93 -21.84
C VAL A 524 23.11 24.26 -21.52
N GLY A 525 22.85 24.72 -20.29
CA GLY A 525 21.51 25.02 -19.83
C GLY A 525 20.84 26.18 -20.59
N GLY A 526 19.55 26.02 -20.92
CA GLY A 526 18.68 27.08 -21.44
C GLY A 526 17.78 27.68 -20.36
N ARG A 527 17.29 28.91 -20.60
CA ARG A 527 16.36 29.61 -19.71
C ARG A 527 14.95 29.02 -19.71
N TYR A 528 14.49 28.34 -20.76
CA TYR A 528 13.13 27.79 -20.89
C TYR A 528 13.14 26.28 -21.09
N LEU A 529 12.16 25.59 -20.51
CA LEU A 529 11.97 24.13 -20.57
C LEU A 529 10.50 23.80 -20.80
N ALA A 530 10.24 22.88 -21.72
CA ALA A 530 8.95 22.19 -21.82
C ALA A 530 9.17 20.71 -22.18
N VAL A 531 8.55 19.82 -21.41
CA VAL A 531 8.54 18.37 -21.63
C VAL A 531 7.12 17.83 -21.37
N GLY A 532 6.65 16.96 -22.25
CA GLY A 532 5.44 16.15 -22.10
C GLY A 532 5.72 14.69 -22.42
N SER A 533 5.04 13.77 -21.76
CA SER A 533 5.21 12.33 -21.95
C SER A 533 3.89 11.61 -21.74
N VAL A 534 3.55 10.72 -22.68
CA VAL A 534 2.33 9.90 -22.70
C VAL A 534 2.76 8.44 -22.82
N GLU A 535 2.55 7.67 -21.77
CA GLU A 535 2.87 6.23 -21.72
C GLU A 535 1.61 5.40 -21.42
N TYR A 536 1.33 4.40 -22.24
CA TYR A 536 0.33 3.38 -21.96
C TYR A 536 1.01 2.08 -21.55
N GLN A 537 0.71 1.58 -20.34
CA GLN A 537 1.19 0.30 -19.84
C GLN A 537 0.07 -0.74 -19.87
N TYR A 538 0.40 -2.00 -20.21
CA TYR A 538 -0.53 -3.13 -20.21
C TYR A 538 0.08 -4.38 -19.57
N TYR A 539 -0.53 -4.86 -18.48
CA TYR A 539 -0.05 -5.98 -17.68
C TYR A 539 -0.75 -7.28 -18.08
N PHE A 540 -0.09 -8.05 -18.94
CA PHE A 540 -0.66 -9.25 -19.56
C PHE A 540 -0.53 -10.51 -18.69
N TYR A 541 0.51 -10.62 -17.84
CA TYR A 541 0.79 -11.82 -17.05
C TYR A 541 1.28 -11.49 -15.63
N GLY A 542 0.35 -11.50 -14.66
CA GLY A 542 0.65 -11.21 -13.26
C GLY A 542 1.28 -9.83 -13.07
N ASN A 543 2.54 -9.80 -12.63
CA ASN A 543 3.30 -8.56 -12.44
C ASN A 543 4.05 -8.08 -13.70
N TRP A 544 4.01 -8.84 -14.80
CA TRP A 544 4.66 -8.48 -16.06
C TRP A 544 3.71 -7.77 -17.02
N GLY A 545 4.24 -6.75 -17.68
CA GLY A 545 3.55 -5.97 -18.70
C GLY A 545 4.49 -5.40 -19.75
N ALA A 546 3.90 -4.73 -20.73
CA ALA A 546 4.58 -3.92 -21.72
C ALA A 546 4.16 -2.45 -21.58
N ALA A 547 4.95 -1.55 -22.16
CA ALA A 547 4.64 -0.14 -22.32
C ALA A 547 4.84 0.29 -23.78
N VAL A 548 4.06 1.28 -24.21
CA VAL A 548 4.30 2.08 -25.42
C VAL A 548 4.19 3.55 -25.04
N PHE A 549 5.07 4.40 -25.59
CA PHE A 549 5.11 5.81 -25.22
C PHE A 549 5.54 6.75 -26.35
N VAL A 550 5.14 8.00 -26.19
CA VAL A 550 5.74 9.17 -26.86
C VAL A 550 6.14 10.18 -25.79
N ASP A 551 7.38 10.64 -25.86
CA ASP A 551 7.91 11.78 -25.11
C ASP A 551 8.20 12.92 -26.10
N ALA A 552 8.01 14.16 -25.69
CA ALA A 552 8.31 15.34 -26.51
C ALA A 552 8.80 16.49 -25.62
N GLY A 553 9.87 17.17 -26.02
CA GLY A 553 10.34 18.34 -25.27
C GLY A 553 11.74 18.81 -25.64
N ASN A 554 12.09 20.01 -25.19
CA ASN A 554 13.41 20.61 -25.38
C ASN A 554 13.69 21.68 -24.32
N ALA A 555 14.90 22.23 -24.30
CA ALA A 555 15.27 23.40 -23.51
C ALA A 555 16.00 24.43 -24.39
N ALA A 556 15.65 25.71 -24.24
CA ALA A 556 16.12 26.79 -25.12
C ALA A 556 16.39 28.08 -24.34
N ASP A 557 17.15 29.01 -24.91
CA ASP A 557 17.43 30.30 -24.25
C ASP A 557 16.31 31.33 -24.43
N ASN A 558 15.56 31.29 -25.53
CA ASN A 558 14.35 32.09 -25.72
C ASN A 558 13.14 31.20 -25.97
N LEU A 559 11.95 31.67 -25.57
CA LEU A 559 10.70 30.93 -25.74
C LEU A 559 10.34 30.65 -27.21
N ASN A 560 10.80 31.50 -28.15
CA ASN A 560 10.59 31.32 -29.58
C ASN A 560 11.49 30.23 -30.19
N ASP A 561 12.57 29.88 -29.51
CA ASP A 561 13.56 28.88 -29.97
C ASP A 561 13.26 27.48 -29.37
N LEU A 562 12.13 27.33 -28.65
CA LEU A 562 11.75 26.14 -27.90
C LEU A 562 11.00 25.12 -28.77
N ASP A 563 11.68 24.60 -29.79
CA ASP A 563 11.17 23.58 -30.71
C ASP A 563 11.26 22.17 -30.07
N PRO A 564 10.17 21.39 -29.95
CA PRO A 564 10.17 20.14 -29.19
C PRO A 564 10.79 18.97 -29.97
N ALA A 565 11.81 18.35 -29.40
CA ALA A 565 12.40 17.10 -29.89
C ALA A 565 11.51 15.90 -29.48
N PHE A 566 11.30 14.93 -30.38
CA PHE A 566 10.36 13.82 -30.20
C PHE A 566 11.04 12.46 -30.03
N GLY A 567 10.60 11.71 -29.02
CA GLY A 567 11.07 10.37 -28.68
C GLY A 567 9.93 9.36 -28.63
N TYR A 568 10.03 8.27 -29.41
CA TYR A 568 9.01 7.22 -29.47
C TYR A 568 9.57 5.89 -29.01
N GLY A 569 8.83 5.10 -28.25
CA GLY A 569 9.39 3.82 -27.79
C GLY A 569 8.42 2.79 -27.23
N ILE A 570 8.99 1.63 -26.96
CA ILE A 570 8.33 0.46 -26.38
C ILE A 570 9.17 -0.04 -25.20
N GLY A 571 8.55 -0.73 -24.24
CA GLY A 571 9.28 -1.22 -23.08
C GLY A 571 8.67 -2.42 -22.39
N ALA A 572 9.50 -3.12 -21.62
CA ALA A 572 9.05 -4.10 -20.64
C ALA A 572 8.75 -3.40 -19.31
N ARG A 573 7.73 -3.87 -18.58
CA ARG A 573 7.36 -3.39 -17.24
C ARG A 573 7.26 -4.58 -16.29
N TRP A 574 7.84 -4.47 -15.10
CA TRP A 574 7.70 -5.46 -14.03
C TRP A 574 7.39 -4.81 -12.69
N ARG A 575 6.27 -5.19 -12.06
CA ARG A 575 5.91 -4.77 -10.70
C ARG A 575 6.65 -5.61 -9.67
N SER A 576 7.81 -5.13 -9.23
CA SER A 576 8.57 -5.77 -8.14
C SER A 576 8.02 -5.36 -6.75
N PRO A 577 8.36 -6.11 -5.67
CA PRO A 577 8.00 -5.70 -4.31
C PRO A 577 8.61 -4.37 -3.85
N ALA A 578 9.69 -3.91 -4.49
CA ALA A 578 10.38 -2.65 -4.17
C ALA A 578 9.85 -1.45 -4.99
N GLY A 579 9.02 -1.69 -6.00
CA GLY A 579 8.51 -0.69 -6.94
C GLY A 579 8.42 -1.21 -8.38
N PRO A 580 7.80 -0.47 -9.30
CA PRO A 580 7.83 -0.79 -10.73
C PRO A 580 9.27 -0.67 -11.28
N LEU A 581 9.56 -1.51 -12.27
CA LEU A 581 10.80 -1.54 -13.03
C LEU A 581 10.47 -1.45 -14.51
N GLY A 582 11.26 -0.70 -15.27
CA GLY A 582 11.13 -0.57 -16.71
C GLY A 582 12.46 -0.71 -17.44
N ILE A 583 12.42 -1.35 -18.60
CA ILE A 583 13.48 -1.32 -19.61
C ILE A 583 12.81 -0.91 -20.91
N ASP A 584 13.26 0.21 -21.48
CA ASP A 584 12.69 0.82 -22.68
C ASP A 584 13.69 0.77 -23.83
N VAL A 585 13.18 0.64 -25.06
CA VAL A 585 13.89 0.95 -26.29
C VAL A 585 13.15 2.09 -26.98
N ALA A 586 13.84 3.21 -27.18
CA ALA A 586 13.30 4.43 -27.74
C ALA A 586 14.11 4.90 -28.95
N TYR A 587 13.44 5.58 -29.88
CA TYR A 587 13.99 6.19 -31.07
C TYR A 587 13.85 7.71 -30.96
N GLY A 588 14.96 8.45 -31.11
CA GLY A 588 14.94 9.91 -31.21
C GLY A 588 14.74 10.36 -32.66
N GLU A 589 13.76 11.23 -32.91
CA GLU A 589 13.37 11.61 -34.28
C GLU A 589 14.47 12.38 -35.02
N GLU A 590 15.08 13.37 -34.36
CA GLU A 590 16.14 14.21 -34.93
C GLU A 590 17.49 13.49 -35.04
N THR A 591 17.80 12.62 -34.08
CA THR A 591 19.08 11.88 -34.04
C THR A 591 19.08 10.67 -34.96
N GLN A 592 17.89 10.13 -35.26
CA GLN A 592 17.68 8.86 -35.96
C GLN A 592 18.33 7.65 -35.26
N GLU A 593 18.57 7.77 -33.95
CA GLU A 593 19.23 6.75 -33.13
C GLU A 593 18.24 6.00 -32.24
N PHE A 594 18.51 4.70 -32.04
CA PHE A 594 17.87 3.90 -30.98
C PHE A 594 18.70 3.95 -29.69
N ARG A 595 18.02 4.12 -28.55
CA ARG A 595 18.62 4.13 -27.20
C ARG A 595 17.85 3.21 -26.26
N VAL A 596 18.58 2.53 -25.39
CA VAL A 596 18.01 1.77 -24.26
C VAL A 596 17.92 2.72 -23.07
N HIS A 597 16.83 2.63 -22.30
CA HIS A 597 16.62 3.39 -21.07
C HIS A 597 16.17 2.48 -19.93
N PHE A 598 16.55 2.81 -18.69
CA PHE A 598 16.17 2.07 -17.48
C PHE A 598 15.37 2.95 -16.51
N SER A 599 14.34 2.38 -15.89
CA SER A 599 13.54 3.08 -14.86
C SER A 599 13.30 2.22 -13.62
N PHE A 600 13.38 2.87 -12.45
CA PHE A 600 13.13 2.27 -11.14
C PHE A 600 12.17 3.16 -10.34
N GLY A 601 11.11 2.57 -9.79
CA GLY A 601 10.14 3.26 -8.95
C GLY A 601 9.19 4.17 -9.74
N PHE A 602 8.32 4.88 -9.01
CA PHE A 602 7.52 5.96 -9.58
C PHE A 602 8.23 7.29 -9.37
N THR A 603 8.89 7.76 -10.42
CA THR A 603 9.47 9.10 -10.55
C THR A 603 8.41 10.09 -11.04
N PHE A 604 8.39 11.28 -10.45
CA PHE A 604 7.59 12.43 -10.90
C PHE A 604 8.37 13.73 -10.70
#